data_AF-A0A8T7IUK1-F1
#
_entry.id   AF-A0A8T7IUK1-F1
#
_cell.length_a   1.000
_cell.length_b   1.000
_cell.length_c   1.000
_cell.angle_alpha   90.00
_cell.angle_beta   90.00
_cell.angle_gamma   90.00
#
_symmetry.space_group_name_H-M   'P 1'
#
loop_
_entity.id
_entity.type
_entity.pdbx_description
1 polymer ?
#
loop_
_entity_poly.entity_id
_entity_poly.type
_entity_poly.pdbx_seq_one_letter_code
_entity_poly.pdbx_strand_id
1 'polypeptide(L)'
;MSTSEATMALIGGEPLAEIPKDLYIPPDALRIILESFQGPLDLLLYLIRKQNIDILEVNVAQITEQYMTYVDLMKNLQLELAAEYLVMAATLAEIKSRMLLPRSDEHDDEEDDPRAALIRRLQEYERYKAAAEDLDALPRVDRDTIVAQPQYFEPIRKSSHPDVELGELCLAFGEVLKRASMFESHQIAREQLSTRERMTAVLDHLKGSDRLVKFSELFRLEEGRAGVVVTFLAIMELIKESLLDIVQVEAFGEIRVRARISEVAIDG
;
A
#
# COMPACT_ATOMS: atom_id res chain seq x y z
N MET A 1 -42.44 -51.05 -19.78
CA MET A 1 -42.27 -49.60 -19.68
C MET A 1 -43.06 -49.15 -18.46
N SER A 2 -42.38 -48.76 -17.39
CA SER A 2 -43.00 -48.16 -16.21
C SER A 2 -42.07 -47.04 -15.77
N THR A 3 -42.40 -45.82 -16.18
CA THR A 3 -41.72 -44.59 -15.76
C THR A 3 -42.14 -44.29 -14.33
N SER A 4 -41.16 -44.31 -13.41
CA SER A 4 -41.32 -43.86 -12.03
C SER A 4 -41.41 -42.33 -12.04
N GLU A 5 -42.58 -41.79 -11.72
CA GLU A 5 -42.75 -40.36 -11.43
C GLU A 5 -41.96 -40.01 -10.17
N ALA A 6 -40.96 -39.15 -10.30
CA ALA A 6 -40.21 -38.63 -9.17
C ALA A 6 -41.04 -37.53 -8.49
N THR A 7 -41.54 -37.81 -7.29
CA THR A 7 -42.21 -36.82 -6.44
C THR A 7 -41.21 -35.73 -6.05
N MET A 8 -41.32 -34.53 -6.62
CA MET A 8 -40.51 -33.36 -6.24
C MET A 8 -40.98 -32.82 -4.88
N ALA A 9 -40.04 -32.53 -3.99
CA ALA A 9 -40.31 -31.84 -2.74
C ALA A 9 -40.58 -30.35 -3.00
N LEU A 10 -41.61 -29.79 -2.36
CA LEU A 10 -41.97 -28.37 -2.42
C LEU A 10 -41.45 -27.67 -1.16
N ILE A 11 -40.73 -26.56 -1.33
CA ILE A 11 -40.35 -25.65 -0.22
C ILE A 11 -40.88 -24.27 -0.57
N GLY A 12 -41.73 -23.69 0.29
CA GLY A 12 -42.31 -22.37 0.04
C GLY A 12 -43.25 -22.26 -1.18
N GLY A 13 -43.67 -23.39 -1.77
CA GLY A 13 -44.51 -23.43 -2.96
C GLY A 13 -43.73 -23.52 -4.28
N GLU A 14 -42.40 -23.51 -4.24
CA GLU A 14 -41.55 -23.70 -5.43
C GLU A 14 -40.98 -25.13 -5.47
N PRO A 15 -40.89 -25.76 -6.67
CA PRO A 15 -40.36 -27.10 -6.82
C PRO A 15 -38.84 -27.12 -6.67
N LEU A 16 -38.32 -27.96 -5.77
CA LEU A 16 -36.88 -28.12 -5.56
C LEU A 16 -36.26 -28.92 -6.72
N ALA A 17 -35.78 -28.21 -7.75
CA ALA A 17 -35.24 -28.82 -8.98
C ALA A 17 -33.82 -29.40 -8.81
N GLU A 18 -33.02 -28.90 -7.87
CA GLU A 18 -31.67 -29.37 -7.60
C GLU A 18 -31.45 -29.60 -6.10
N ILE A 19 -30.79 -30.71 -5.76
CA ILE A 19 -30.30 -30.96 -4.40
C ILE A 19 -29.20 -29.94 -4.12
N PRO A 20 -29.26 -29.14 -3.04
CA PRO A 20 -28.22 -28.17 -2.72
C PRO A 20 -26.86 -28.87 -2.58
N LYS A 21 -25.89 -28.48 -3.40
CA LYS A 21 -24.57 -29.14 -3.48
C LYS A 21 -23.60 -28.80 -2.34
N ASP A 22 -23.99 -27.99 -1.37
CA ASP A 22 -23.06 -27.46 -0.35
C ASP A 22 -23.36 -27.94 1.08
N LEU A 23 -23.44 -29.27 1.25
CA LEU A 23 -23.19 -29.87 2.56
C LEU A 23 -21.66 -29.90 2.76
N TYR A 24 -21.16 -29.00 3.61
CA TYR A 24 -19.76 -28.85 4.07
C TYR A 24 -18.86 -27.89 3.27
N ILE A 25 -18.44 -26.80 3.93
CA ILE A 25 -17.32 -25.96 3.48
C ILE A 25 -16.07 -26.38 4.27
N PRO A 26 -14.98 -26.80 3.61
CA PRO A 26 -13.71 -27.07 4.28
C PRO A 26 -13.15 -25.81 4.96
N PRO A 27 -12.63 -25.90 6.19
CA PRO A 27 -12.13 -24.75 6.95
C PRO A 27 -11.04 -23.95 6.22
N ASP A 28 -10.25 -24.59 5.36
CA ASP A 28 -9.19 -23.94 4.58
C ASP A 28 -9.71 -23.09 3.41
N ALA A 29 -10.85 -23.47 2.79
CA ALA A 29 -11.50 -22.67 1.76
C ALA A 29 -12.21 -21.44 2.37
N LEU A 30 -12.56 -21.50 3.66
CA LEU A 30 -13.15 -20.41 4.43
C LEU A 30 -12.13 -19.31 4.79
N ARG A 31 -10.84 -19.65 4.83
CA ARG A 31 -9.74 -18.73 5.19
C ARG A 31 -9.53 -17.62 4.17
N ILE A 32 -9.83 -17.87 2.90
CA ILE A 32 -9.69 -16.91 1.78
C ILE A 32 -10.90 -15.95 1.71
N ILE A 33 -12.02 -16.30 2.35
CA ILE A 33 -13.28 -15.55 2.25
C ILE A 33 -13.38 -14.48 3.35
N LEU A 34 -12.72 -14.64 4.49
CA LEU A 34 -12.88 -13.74 5.64
C LEU A 34 -12.04 -12.43 5.54
N GLU A 35 -10.95 -12.41 4.78
CA GLU A 35 -10.26 -11.14 4.42
C GLU A 35 -11.08 -10.31 3.39
N SER A 36 -12.12 -10.89 2.79
CA SER A 36 -12.92 -10.23 1.75
C SER A 36 -14.13 -9.45 2.28
N PHE A 37 -14.53 -9.66 3.54
CA PHE A 37 -15.70 -8.98 4.10
C PHE A 37 -15.36 -7.59 4.65
N GLN A 38 -16.21 -6.62 4.31
CA GLN A 38 -16.07 -5.22 4.72
C GLN A 38 -16.79 -4.93 6.04
N GLY A 39 -16.64 -5.81 7.04
CA GLY A 39 -17.18 -5.65 8.39
C GLY A 39 -18.33 -6.61 8.77
N PRO A 40 -18.86 -6.49 10.01
CA PRO A 40 -19.81 -7.46 10.57
C PRO A 40 -21.20 -7.45 9.91
N LEU A 41 -21.65 -6.30 9.39
CA LEU A 41 -22.92 -6.20 8.66
C LEU A 41 -22.87 -6.95 7.32
N ASP A 42 -21.73 -6.91 6.65
CA ASP A 42 -21.52 -7.61 5.38
C ASP A 42 -21.55 -9.13 5.57
N LEU A 43 -20.89 -9.61 6.63
CA LEU A 43 -20.94 -11.01 7.03
C LEU A 43 -22.38 -11.45 7.36
N LEU A 44 -23.15 -10.62 8.06
CA LEU A 44 -24.55 -10.93 8.35
C LEU A 44 -25.41 -10.99 7.09
N LEU A 45 -25.27 -10.02 6.16
CA LEU A 45 -25.98 -10.07 4.88
C LEU A 45 -25.63 -11.34 4.08
N TYR A 46 -24.36 -11.73 4.07
CA TYR A 46 -23.92 -12.97 3.45
C TYR A 46 -24.61 -14.20 4.07
N LEU A 47 -24.66 -14.30 5.40
CA LEU A 47 -25.31 -15.41 6.10
C LEU A 47 -26.81 -15.47 5.82
N ILE A 48 -27.48 -14.31 5.74
CA ILE A 48 -28.92 -14.21 5.43
C ILE A 48 -29.19 -14.67 4.00
N ARG A 49 -28.45 -14.14 3.02
CA ARG A 49 -28.58 -14.50 1.60
C ARG A 49 -28.31 -15.98 1.36
N LYS A 50 -27.33 -16.56 2.05
CA LYS A 50 -27.00 -17.98 1.94
C LYS A 50 -28.16 -18.90 2.35
N GLN A 51 -29.06 -18.44 3.22
CA GLN A 51 -30.24 -19.20 3.64
C GLN A 51 -31.47 -18.95 2.76
N ASN A 52 -31.38 -18.08 1.74
CA ASN A 52 -32.51 -17.61 0.95
C ASN A 52 -33.66 -17.05 1.82
N ILE A 53 -33.32 -16.33 2.89
CA ILE A 53 -34.29 -15.70 3.79
C ILE A 53 -34.34 -14.20 3.51
N ASP A 54 -35.53 -13.60 3.56
CA ASP A 54 -35.69 -12.14 3.53
C ASP A 54 -35.12 -11.52 4.82
N ILE A 55 -34.39 -10.41 4.69
CA ILE A 55 -33.85 -9.65 5.83
C ILE A 55 -34.97 -9.29 6.84
N LEU A 56 -36.19 -9.04 6.34
CA LEU A 56 -37.36 -8.75 7.17
C LEU A 56 -37.82 -9.96 8.00
N GLU A 57 -37.55 -11.18 7.54
CA GLU A 57 -37.97 -12.44 8.17
C GLU A 57 -36.85 -13.14 8.95
N VAL A 58 -35.70 -12.49 9.12
CA VAL A 58 -34.52 -13.11 9.75
C VAL A 58 -34.82 -13.68 11.14
N ASN A 59 -34.49 -14.97 11.34
CA ASN A 59 -34.47 -15.57 12.67
C ASN A 59 -33.17 -15.21 13.39
N VAL A 60 -33.23 -14.23 14.29
CA VAL A 60 -32.04 -13.74 15.02
C VAL A 60 -31.39 -14.83 15.87
N ALA A 61 -32.15 -15.79 16.40
CA ALA A 61 -31.57 -16.85 17.22
C ALA A 61 -30.64 -17.76 16.39
N GLN A 62 -31.04 -18.07 15.16
CA GLN A 62 -30.30 -18.90 14.22
C GLN A 62 -29.12 -18.15 13.58
N ILE A 63 -29.32 -16.89 13.17
CA ILE A 63 -28.24 -16.09 12.56
C ILE A 63 -27.12 -15.82 13.58
N THR A 64 -27.47 -15.61 14.85
CA THR A 64 -26.51 -15.37 15.95
C THR A 64 -25.63 -16.58 16.17
N GLU A 65 -26.18 -17.79 16.17
CA GLU A 65 -25.39 -19.02 16.38
C GLU A 65 -24.38 -19.25 15.25
N GLN A 66 -24.80 -19.00 14.02
CA GLN A 66 -23.89 -19.06 12.87
C GLN A 66 -22.82 -17.98 12.98
N TYR A 67 -23.21 -16.73 13.22
CA TYR A 67 -22.27 -15.63 13.39
C TYR A 67 -21.20 -15.94 14.46
N MET A 68 -21.60 -16.48 15.62
CA MET A 68 -20.68 -16.90 16.67
C MET A 68 -19.74 -18.02 16.22
N THR A 69 -20.24 -19.01 15.48
CA THR A 69 -19.42 -20.09 14.90
C THR A 69 -18.31 -19.51 13.99
N TYR A 70 -18.66 -18.53 13.15
CA TYR A 70 -17.69 -17.84 12.29
C TYR A 70 -16.68 -17.01 13.10
N VAL A 71 -17.14 -16.29 14.14
CA VAL A 71 -16.26 -15.51 15.03
C VAL A 71 -15.28 -16.39 15.79
N ASP A 72 -15.71 -17.55 16.29
CA ASP A 72 -14.82 -18.44 17.04
C ASP A 72 -13.81 -19.15 16.15
N LEU A 73 -14.16 -19.47 14.90
CA LEU A 73 -13.19 -19.94 13.91
C LEU A 73 -12.12 -18.87 13.63
N MET A 74 -12.50 -17.59 13.52
CA MET A 74 -11.56 -16.47 13.34
C MET A 74 -10.58 -16.30 14.51
N LYS A 75 -11.05 -16.43 15.76
CA LYS A 75 -10.19 -16.34 16.97
C LYS A 75 -9.07 -17.39 16.96
N ASN A 76 -9.35 -18.60 16.50
CA ASN A 76 -8.38 -19.68 16.45
C ASN A 76 -7.28 -19.46 15.39
N LEU A 77 -7.53 -18.58 14.42
CA LEU A 77 -6.63 -18.26 13.30
C LEU A 77 -5.72 -17.04 13.56
N GLN A 78 -5.75 -16.45 14.76
CA GLN A 78 -4.91 -15.32 15.20
C GLN A 78 -4.93 -14.09 14.28
N LEU A 79 -6.01 -13.88 13.52
CA LEU A 79 -6.24 -12.58 12.88
C LEU A 79 -6.53 -11.57 13.98
N GLU A 80 -5.97 -10.35 13.89
CA GLU A 80 -6.34 -9.21 14.74
C GLU A 80 -7.85 -8.98 14.58
N LEU A 81 -8.63 -9.68 15.40
CA LEU A 81 -10.07 -9.73 15.27
C LEU A 81 -10.59 -8.32 15.50
N ALA A 82 -11.11 -7.69 14.45
CA ALA A 82 -11.58 -6.32 14.53
C ALA A 82 -12.64 -6.22 15.64
N ALA A 83 -12.46 -5.25 16.55
CA ALA A 83 -13.32 -5.03 17.70
C ALA A 83 -14.81 -4.94 17.32
N GLU A 84 -15.09 -4.47 16.10
CA GLU A 84 -16.41 -4.38 15.50
C GLU A 84 -17.17 -5.72 15.45
N TYR A 85 -16.48 -6.83 15.18
CA TYR A 85 -17.12 -8.16 15.15
C TYR A 85 -17.53 -8.64 16.53
N LEU A 86 -16.73 -8.33 17.56
CA LEU A 86 -17.05 -8.66 18.94
C LEU A 86 -18.19 -7.79 19.48
N VAL A 87 -18.22 -6.51 19.11
CA VAL A 87 -19.33 -5.62 19.42
C VAL A 87 -20.62 -6.17 18.81
N MET A 88 -20.60 -6.57 17.53
CA MET A 88 -21.77 -7.17 16.89
C MET A 88 -22.18 -8.51 17.54
N ALA A 89 -21.22 -9.36 17.93
CA ALA A 89 -21.51 -10.59 18.67
C ALA A 89 -22.28 -10.30 19.97
N ALA A 90 -21.85 -9.28 20.73
CA ALA A 90 -22.52 -8.85 21.94
C ALA A 90 -23.92 -8.31 21.66
N THR A 91 -24.09 -7.48 20.62
CA THR A 91 -25.40 -6.97 20.19
C THR A 91 -26.35 -8.09 19.80
N LEU A 92 -25.89 -9.08 19.03
CA LEU A 92 -26.69 -10.23 18.63
C LEU A 92 -27.08 -11.11 19.84
N ALA A 93 -26.16 -11.31 20.79
CA ALA A 93 -26.44 -12.03 22.02
C ALA A 93 -27.48 -11.31 22.89
N GLU A 94 -27.40 -9.98 22.97
CA GLU A 94 -28.40 -9.14 23.67
C GLU A 94 -29.78 -9.27 23.01
N ILE A 95 -29.86 -9.11 21.68
CA ILE A 95 -31.13 -9.24 20.95
C ILE A 95 -31.70 -10.66 21.14
N LYS A 96 -30.87 -11.70 21.01
CA LYS A 96 -31.29 -13.09 21.24
C LYS A 96 -31.83 -13.30 22.65
N SER A 97 -31.17 -12.74 23.67
CA SER A 97 -31.62 -12.84 25.06
C SER A 97 -32.98 -12.18 25.25
N ARG A 98 -33.14 -10.92 24.81
CA ARG A 98 -34.42 -10.19 24.90
C ARG A 98 -35.56 -10.89 24.17
N MET A 99 -35.28 -11.50 23.01
CA MET A 99 -36.27 -12.24 22.23
C MET A 99 -36.71 -13.57 22.88
N LEU A 100 -35.86 -14.19 23.70
CA LEU A 100 -36.13 -15.48 24.34
C LEU A 100 -36.70 -15.35 25.75
N LEU A 101 -36.57 -14.18 26.38
CA LEU A 101 -37.07 -13.92 27.72
C LEU A 101 -38.60 -13.69 27.69
N PRO A 102 -39.36 -14.26 28.64
CA PRO A 102 -40.79 -13.97 28.77
C PRO A 102 -40.99 -12.50 29.13
N ARG A 103 -41.90 -11.82 28.42
CA ARG A 103 -42.29 -10.44 28.71
C ARG A 103 -43.22 -10.40 29.91
N SER A 104 -43.05 -9.36 30.75
CA SER A 104 -43.93 -9.11 31.88
C SER A 104 -45.17 -8.36 31.37
N ASP A 105 -46.36 -8.90 31.57
CA ASP A 105 -47.65 -8.36 31.05
C ASP A 105 -47.99 -6.92 31.49
N GLU A 106 -47.20 -6.29 32.37
CA GLU A 106 -47.57 -5.03 33.02
C GLU A 106 -47.22 -3.77 32.19
N HIS A 107 -46.37 -3.84 31.15
CA HIS A 107 -45.89 -2.66 30.39
C HIS A 107 -45.66 -2.91 28.87
N ASP A 108 -46.54 -3.64 28.19
CA ASP A 108 -46.21 -4.26 26.88
C ASP A 108 -46.69 -3.52 25.60
N ASP A 109 -47.18 -2.27 25.68
CA ASP A 109 -47.74 -1.60 24.48
C ASP A 109 -46.74 -0.72 23.69
N GLU A 110 -45.52 -0.47 24.20
CA GLU A 110 -44.55 0.45 23.58
C GLU A 110 -43.14 -0.15 23.37
N GLU A 111 -42.94 -1.46 23.56
CA GLU A 111 -41.62 -2.05 23.31
C GLU A 111 -41.41 -2.35 21.82
N ASP A 112 -40.64 -1.47 21.16
CA ASP A 112 -40.16 -1.68 19.79
C ASP A 112 -39.55 -3.08 19.62
N ASP A 113 -39.81 -3.70 18.47
CA ASP A 113 -39.23 -5.01 18.13
C ASP A 113 -37.69 -4.99 18.34
N PRO A 114 -37.11 -5.82 19.24
CA PRO A 114 -35.70 -5.72 19.62
C PRO A 114 -34.73 -5.90 18.45
N ARG A 115 -35.17 -6.49 17.34
CA ARG A 115 -34.39 -6.64 16.09
C ARG A 115 -34.54 -5.47 15.11
N ALA A 116 -35.48 -4.54 15.31
CA ALA A 116 -35.78 -3.46 14.37
C ALA A 116 -34.54 -2.60 14.06
N ALA A 117 -33.76 -2.26 15.08
CA ALA A 117 -32.53 -1.49 14.90
C ALA A 117 -31.48 -2.22 14.05
N LEU A 118 -31.36 -3.55 14.21
CA LEU A 118 -30.46 -4.38 13.42
C LEU A 118 -30.92 -4.47 11.96
N ILE A 119 -32.21 -4.76 11.73
CA ILE A 119 -32.79 -4.84 10.39
C ILE A 119 -32.58 -3.53 9.64
N ARG A 120 -32.87 -2.39 10.28
CA ARG A 120 -32.68 -1.07 9.68
C ARG A 120 -31.23 -0.84 9.26
N ARG A 121 -30.26 -1.21 10.10
CA ARG A 121 -28.83 -1.11 9.76
C ARG A 121 -28.44 -2.04 8.62
N LEU A 122 -28.97 -3.26 8.56
CA LEU A 122 -28.72 -4.20 7.47
C LEU A 122 -29.27 -3.68 6.14
N GLN A 123 -30.50 -3.17 6.13
CA GLN A 123 -31.10 -2.55 4.94
C GLN A 123 -30.34 -1.31 4.48
N GLU A 124 -29.92 -0.46 5.41
CA GLU A 124 -29.12 0.73 5.10
C GLU A 124 -27.76 0.34 4.51
N TYR A 125 -27.07 -0.62 5.11
CA TYR A 125 -25.81 -1.13 4.59
C TYR A 125 -25.99 -1.78 3.20
N GLU A 126 -27.03 -2.59 3.00
CA GLU A 126 -27.33 -3.20 1.70
C GLU A 126 -27.54 -2.14 0.61
N ARG A 127 -28.29 -1.08 0.91
CA ARG A 127 -28.50 0.03 -0.01
C ARG A 127 -27.20 0.73 -0.39
N TYR A 128 -26.32 0.99 0.58
CA TYR A 128 -25.03 1.62 0.30
C TYR A 128 -24.07 0.67 -0.42
N LYS A 129 -24.12 -0.62 -0.12
CA LYS A 129 -23.33 -1.64 -0.83
C LYS A 129 -23.73 -1.69 -2.31
N ALA A 130 -25.03 -1.74 -2.61
CA ALA A 130 -25.53 -1.70 -3.98
C ALA A 130 -25.12 -0.40 -4.69
N ALA A 131 -25.26 0.76 -4.02
CA ALA A 131 -24.82 2.03 -4.60
C ALA A 131 -23.30 2.09 -4.86
N ALA A 132 -22.49 1.46 -4.00
CA ALA A 132 -21.04 1.37 -4.20
C ALA A 132 -20.68 0.46 -5.38
N GLU A 133 -21.38 -0.67 -5.54
CA GLU A 133 -21.24 -1.57 -6.68
C GLU A 133 -21.65 -0.88 -8.00
N ASP A 134 -22.78 -0.15 -7.99
CA ASP A 134 -23.24 0.66 -9.13
C ASP A 134 -22.22 1.74 -9.51
N LEU A 135 -21.61 2.39 -8.49
CA LEU A 135 -20.59 3.41 -8.71
C LEU A 135 -19.30 2.83 -9.29
N ASP A 136 -18.88 1.65 -8.82
CA ASP A 136 -17.66 0.99 -9.32
C ASP A 136 -17.81 0.50 -10.77
N ALA A 137 -19.04 0.15 -11.15
CA ALA A 137 -19.41 -0.20 -12.52
C ALA A 137 -19.41 0.98 -13.51
N LEU A 138 -19.37 2.23 -13.03
CA LEU A 138 -19.29 3.39 -13.91
C LEU A 138 -17.96 3.40 -14.69
N PRO A 139 -17.98 3.80 -15.97
CA PRO A 139 -16.76 3.93 -16.76
C PRO A 139 -15.89 5.05 -16.20
N ARG A 140 -14.59 4.75 -16.03
CA ARG A 140 -13.62 5.70 -15.47
C ARG A 140 -12.68 6.19 -16.55
N VAL A 141 -12.51 7.51 -16.62
CA VAL A 141 -11.46 8.13 -17.41
C VAL A 141 -10.10 7.65 -16.90
N ASP A 142 -9.17 7.39 -17.81
CA ASP A 142 -7.84 6.81 -17.58
C ASP A 142 -7.82 5.33 -17.10
N ARG A 143 -8.98 4.68 -16.95
CA ARG A 143 -9.12 3.22 -16.80
C ARG A 143 -9.74 2.59 -18.05
N ASP A 144 -10.94 3.06 -18.40
CA ASP A 144 -11.79 2.49 -19.45
C ASP A 144 -11.81 3.38 -20.70
N THR A 145 -11.61 4.69 -20.53
CA THR A 145 -11.60 5.68 -21.61
C THR A 145 -10.45 6.66 -21.45
N ILE A 146 -9.68 6.88 -22.51
CA ILE A 146 -8.62 7.89 -22.54
C ILE A 146 -9.15 9.13 -23.27
N VAL A 147 -9.03 10.30 -22.65
CA VAL A 147 -9.40 11.57 -23.29
C VAL A 147 -8.28 11.98 -24.24
N ALA A 148 -8.59 12.04 -25.54
CA ALA A 148 -7.65 12.54 -26.52
C ALA A 148 -7.38 14.04 -26.29
N GLN A 149 -6.13 14.38 -25.97
CA GLN A 149 -5.67 15.76 -25.94
C GLN A 149 -4.93 16.06 -27.25
N PRO A 150 -5.56 16.75 -28.22
CA PRO A 150 -4.83 17.21 -29.39
C PRO A 150 -3.75 18.21 -28.93
N GLN A 151 -2.50 17.97 -29.33
CA GLN A 151 -1.42 18.94 -29.08
C GLN A 151 -1.77 20.25 -29.79
N TYR A 152 -2.14 21.25 -29.00
CA TYR A 152 -2.27 22.61 -29.47
C TYR A 152 -0.87 23.17 -29.62
N PHE A 153 -0.36 23.19 -30.85
CA PHE A 153 0.87 23.91 -31.15
C PHE A 153 0.56 25.40 -31.11
N GLU A 154 1.00 26.08 -30.05
CA GLU A 154 1.07 27.54 -30.09
C GLU A 154 1.95 27.93 -31.28
N PRO A 155 1.48 28.81 -32.18
CA PRO A 155 2.35 29.35 -33.20
C PRO A 155 3.49 30.06 -32.47
N ILE A 156 4.73 29.63 -32.71
CA ILE A 156 5.94 30.26 -32.19
C ILE A 156 5.96 31.68 -32.73
N ARG A 157 5.35 32.61 -31.98
CA ARG A 157 5.60 34.02 -32.19
C ARG A 157 7.03 34.22 -31.74
N LYS A 158 7.94 34.44 -32.68
CA LYS A 158 9.25 35.02 -32.37
C LYS A 158 9.00 36.40 -31.77
N SER A 159 8.77 36.44 -30.46
CA SER A 159 8.82 37.67 -29.70
C SER A 159 10.24 38.18 -29.79
N SER A 160 10.43 39.35 -30.40
CA SER A 160 11.69 40.07 -30.27
C SER A 160 11.85 40.40 -28.79
N HIS A 161 12.84 39.78 -28.14
CA HIS A 161 13.23 40.21 -26.80
C HIS A 161 13.78 41.64 -26.89
N PRO A 162 13.58 42.47 -25.85
CA PRO A 162 14.23 43.78 -25.80
C PRO A 162 15.75 43.59 -25.77
N ASP A 163 16.46 44.49 -26.45
CA ASP A 163 17.92 44.51 -26.41
C ASP A 163 18.38 44.86 -24.98
N VAL A 164 19.25 44.02 -24.41
CA VAL A 164 19.79 44.20 -23.05
C VAL A 164 21.16 44.86 -23.14
N GLU A 165 21.32 45.99 -22.46
CA GLU A 165 22.62 46.67 -22.39
C GLU A 165 23.52 46.03 -21.33
N LEU A 166 24.85 46.05 -21.55
CA LEU A 166 25.83 45.49 -20.61
C LEU A 166 25.70 46.08 -19.19
N GLY A 167 25.29 47.34 -19.08
CA GLY A 167 25.04 47.99 -17.80
C GLY A 167 23.91 47.33 -17.00
N GLU A 168 22.83 46.91 -17.66
CA GLU A 168 21.70 46.21 -17.02
C GLU A 168 22.11 44.83 -16.53
N LEU A 169 22.96 44.12 -17.30
CA LEU A 169 23.51 42.84 -16.89
C LEU A 169 24.44 42.96 -15.66
N CYS A 170 25.27 44.00 -15.62
CA CYS A 170 26.13 44.30 -14.47
C CYS A 170 25.31 44.63 -13.21
N LEU A 171 24.20 45.35 -13.35
CA LEU A 171 23.28 45.65 -12.23
C LEU A 171 22.61 44.38 -11.72
N ALA A 172 22.07 43.56 -12.61
CA ALA A 172 21.46 42.26 -12.25
C ALA A 172 22.47 41.34 -11.55
N PHE A 173 23.70 41.28 -12.05
CA PHE A 173 24.78 40.51 -11.43
C PHE A 173 25.19 41.05 -10.05
N GLY A 174 25.23 42.38 -9.91
CA GLY A 174 25.45 43.05 -8.63
C GLY A 174 24.39 42.70 -7.58
N GLU A 175 23.11 42.60 -7.98
CA GLU A 175 22.06 42.13 -7.07
C GLU A 175 22.23 40.67 -6.64
N VAL A 176 22.65 39.80 -7.57
CA VAL A 176 22.93 38.39 -7.26
C VAL A 176 24.08 38.27 -6.25
N LEU A 177 25.18 39.02 -6.45
CA LEU A 177 26.30 39.07 -5.51
C LEU A 177 25.88 39.61 -4.14
N LYS A 178 25.04 40.65 -4.11
CA LYS A 178 24.53 41.23 -2.86
C LYS A 178 23.60 40.27 -2.10
N ARG A 179 22.78 39.50 -2.81
CA ARG A 179 21.98 38.41 -2.21
C ARG A 179 22.90 37.31 -1.68
N ALA A 180 23.92 36.92 -2.45
CA ALA A 180 24.89 35.90 -2.04
C ALA A 180 25.66 36.31 -0.76
N SER A 181 26.05 37.57 -0.62
CA SER A 181 26.70 38.06 0.60
C SER A 181 25.79 38.09 1.84
N MET A 182 24.45 38.15 1.64
CA MET A 182 23.49 38.02 2.75
C MET A 182 23.32 36.58 3.23
N PHE A 183 23.83 35.59 2.48
CA PHE A 183 23.91 34.19 2.88
C PHE A 183 25.25 33.83 3.56
N GLU A 184 26.16 34.80 3.80
CA GLU A 184 27.31 34.60 4.69
C GLU A 184 26.86 34.59 6.16
N SER A 185 26.09 33.56 6.52
CA SER A 185 25.96 33.13 7.91
C SER A 185 27.26 32.46 8.32
N HIS A 186 27.87 32.91 9.41
CA HIS A 186 28.91 32.18 10.14
C HIS A 186 28.33 30.84 10.60
N GLN A 187 28.36 29.85 9.71
CA GLN A 187 27.96 28.49 10.03
C GLN A 187 29.16 27.79 10.63
N ILE A 188 29.07 27.49 11.93
CA ILE A 188 29.64 26.25 12.43
C ILE A 188 28.78 25.14 11.81
N ALA A 189 29.03 24.84 10.54
CA ALA A 189 28.56 23.62 9.91
C ALA A 189 29.54 22.53 10.34
N ARG A 190 29.02 21.45 10.93
CA ARG A 190 29.77 20.19 10.96
C ARG A 190 30.18 19.89 9.52
N GLU A 191 31.48 19.65 9.30
CA GLU A 191 32.07 19.31 8.01
C GLU A 191 31.11 18.43 7.20
N GLN A 192 30.53 19.00 6.14
CA GLN A 192 29.93 18.21 5.09
C GLN A 192 31.10 17.54 4.39
N LEU A 193 31.23 16.22 4.54
CA LEU A 193 32.28 15.43 3.90
C LEU A 193 32.33 15.77 2.40
N SER A 194 33.34 16.54 2.00
CA SER A 194 33.49 16.97 0.62
C SER A 194 33.87 15.76 -0.24
N THR A 195 33.20 15.58 -1.37
CA THR A 195 33.58 14.55 -2.34
C THR A 195 35.02 14.74 -2.81
N ARG A 196 35.50 16.00 -2.94
CA ARG A 196 36.89 16.30 -3.29
C ARG A 196 37.88 15.87 -2.22
N GLU A 197 37.60 16.15 -0.95
CA GLU A 197 38.45 15.70 0.15
C GLU A 197 38.50 14.17 0.22
N ARG A 198 37.35 13.52 -0.02
CA ARG A 198 37.25 12.06 -0.06
C ARG A 198 38.05 11.46 -1.22
N MET A 199 38.05 12.08 -2.39
CA MET A 199 38.89 11.66 -3.52
C MET A 199 40.38 11.72 -3.16
N THR A 200 40.84 12.81 -2.55
CA THR A 200 42.23 12.94 -2.07
C THR A 200 42.57 11.86 -1.06
N ALA A 201 41.70 11.61 -0.08
CA ALA A 201 41.93 10.56 0.93
C ALA A 201 42.00 9.16 0.32
N VAL A 202 41.15 8.84 -0.67
CA VAL A 202 41.20 7.55 -1.38
C VAL A 202 42.50 7.43 -2.17
N LEU A 203 42.92 8.47 -2.90
CA LEU A 203 44.19 8.46 -3.63
C LEU A 203 45.39 8.35 -2.68
N ASP A 204 45.38 9.05 -1.55
CA ASP A 204 46.47 8.99 -0.56
C ASP A 204 46.55 7.62 0.13
N HIS A 205 45.42 6.95 0.35
CA HIS A 205 45.40 5.57 0.84
C HIS A 205 46.00 4.58 -0.17
N LEU A 206 45.87 4.87 -1.47
CA LEU A 206 46.44 4.07 -2.54
C LEU A 206 47.89 4.46 -2.87
N LYS A 207 48.33 5.69 -2.55
CA LYS A 207 49.71 6.15 -2.69
C LYS A 207 50.62 5.41 -1.69
N GLY A 208 51.69 4.83 -2.19
CA GLY A 208 52.67 4.08 -1.39
C GLY A 208 52.47 2.57 -1.40
N SER A 209 51.38 2.08 -1.99
CA SER A 209 51.13 0.66 -2.20
C SER A 209 51.05 0.38 -3.71
N ASP A 210 52.07 -0.24 -4.30
CA ASP A 210 51.97 -0.80 -5.66
C ASP A 210 51.08 -2.06 -5.71
N ARG A 211 50.18 -2.19 -4.72
CA ARG A 211 49.36 -3.37 -4.43
C ARG A 211 47.90 -3.06 -4.69
N LEU A 212 47.19 -4.07 -5.16
CA LEU A 212 45.74 -4.09 -5.28
C LEU A 212 45.11 -4.07 -3.88
N VAL A 213 44.41 -3.00 -3.54
CA VAL A 213 43.69 -2.83 -2.26
C VAL A 213 42.26 -3.33 -2.41
N LYS A 214 41.67 -3.91 -1.36
CA LYS A 214 40.28 -4.37 -1.44
C LYS A 214 39.34 -3.18 -1.50
N PHE A 215 38.31 -3.26 -2.34
CA PHE A 215 37.32 -2.18 -2.46
C PHE A 215 36.67 -1.82 -1.11
N SER A 216 36.37 -2.82 -0.27
CA SER A 216 35.78 -2.63 1.06
C SER A 216 36.68 -1.87 2.05
N GLU A 217 38.00 -1.91 1.89
CA GLU A 217 38.96 -1.25 2.78
C GLU A 217 38.99 0.28 2.57
N LEU A 218 38.47 0.77 1.45
CA LEU A 218 38.36 2.20 1.16
C LEU A 218 37.22 2.88 1.94
N PHE A 219 36.32 2.09 2.55
CA PHE A 219 35.15 2.60 3.25
C PHE A 219 35.38 2.65 4.76
N ARG A 220 34.94 3.74 5.40
CA ARG A 220 34.92 3.90 6.85
C ARG A 220 33.50 3.67 7.37
N LEU A 221 33.29 2.53 8.02
CA LEU A 221 31.97 2.11 8.48
C LEU A 221 31.45 3.00 9.63
N GLU A 222 32.35 3.63 10.38
CA GLU A 222 32.07 4.54 11.48
C GLU A 222 31.33 5.81 11.02
N GLU A 223 31.46 6.17 9.73
CA GLU A 223 30.82 7.36 9.13
C GLU A 223 29.37 7.09 8.69
N GLY A 224 28.89 5.86 8.88
CA GLY A 224 27.52 5.46 8.55
C GLY A 224 27.19 5.57 7.06
N ARG A 225 25.88 5.52 6.73
CA ARG A 225 25.41 5.47 5.35
C ARG A 225 25.89 6.66 4.50
N ALA A 226 25.97 7.85 5.09
CA ALA A 226 26.39 9.06 4.38
C ALA A 226 27.87 8.99 3.97
N GLY A 227 28.78 8.57 4.87
CA GLY A 227 30.20 8.43 4.53
C GLY A 227 30.46 7.36 3.47
N VAL A 228 29.71 6.25 3.54
CA VAL A 228 29.77 5.19 2.52
C VAL A 228 29.37 5.72 1.14
N VAL A 229 28.27 6.47 1.06
CA VAL A 229 27.80 7.05 -0.21
C VAL A 229 28.80 8.06 -0.77
N VAL A 230 29.35 8.95 0.06
CA VAL A 230 30.35 9.95 -0.39
C VAL A 230 31.62 9.27 -0.89
N THR A 231 32.07 8.20 -0.21
CA THR A 231 33.23 7.40 -0.61
C THR A 231 32.99 6.70 -1.95
N PHE A 232 31.80 6.12 -2.13
CA PHE A 232 31.42 5.49 -3.38
C PHE A 232 31.40 6.49 -4.55
N LEU A 233 30.77 7.65 -4.35
CA LEU A 233 30.74 8.73 -5.36
C LEU A 233 32.14 9.23 -5.71
N ALA A 234 33.02 9.38 -4.71
CA ALA A 234 34.42 9.76 -4.93
C ALA A 234 35.17 8.73 -5.78
N ILE A 235 34.99 7.43 -5.51
CA ILE A 235 35.61 6.36 -6.31
C ILE A 235 35.08 6.37 -7.75
N MET A 236 33.76 6.54 -7.94
CA MET A 236 33.17 6.63 -9.28
C MET A 236 33.70 7.83 -10.08
N GLU A 237 33.86 8.99 -9.44
CA GLU A 237 34.41 10.17 -10.11
C GLU A 237 35.88 9.96 -10.48
N LEU A 238 36.70 9.36 -9.60
CA LEU A 238 38.09 9.03 -9.90
C LEU A 238 38.24 8.00 -11.04
N ILE A 239 37.31 7.05 -11.18
CA ILE A 239 37.27 6.11 -12.32
C ILE A 239 36.91 6.85 -13.61
N LYS A 240 35.93 7.76 -13.55
CA LYS A 240 35.53 8.60 -14.66
C LYS A 240 36.68 9.51 -15.12
N GLU A 241 37.49 10.02 -14.19
CA GLU A 241 38.72 10.77 -14.46
C GLU A 241 39.92 9.88 -14.85
N SER A 242 39.74 8.56 -14.96
CA SER A 242 40.80 7.62 -15.34
C SER A 242 41.99 7.56 -14.36
N LEU A 243 41.76 7.91 -13.09
CA LEU A 243 42.79 7.90 -12.03
C LEU A 243 42.84 6.58 -11.24
N LEU A 244 41.82 5.74 -11.35
CA LEU A 244 41.73 4.43 -10.70
C LEU A 244 41.49 3.31 -11.70
N ASP A 245 42.09 2.15 -11.44
CA ASP A 245 41.76 0.89 -12.09
C ASP A 245 41.03 -0.03 -11.10
N ILE A 246 39.99 -0.71 -11.60
CA ILE A 246 39.29 -1.78 -10.88
C ILE A 246 39.62 -3.12 -11.52
N VAL A 247 39.96 -4.10 -10.70
CA VAL A 247 40.25 -5.48 -11.13
C VAL A 247 39.36 -6.45 -10.37
N GLN A 248 38.68 -7.32 -11.12
CA GLN A 248 37.93 -8.46 -10.60
C GLN A 248 38.33 -9.71 -11.38
N VAL A 249 38.85 -10.73 -10.68
CA VAL A 249 39.44 -11.93 -11.31
C VAL A 249 38.38 -12.95 -11.70
N GLU A 250 37.34 -13.09 -10.88
CA GLU A 250 36.24 -14.05 -11.09
C GLU A 250 34.90 -13.32 -10.99
N ALA A 251 33.88 -13.78 -11.72
CA ALA A 251 32.54 -13.20 -11.65
C ALA A 251 32.03 -13.25 -10.20
N PHE A 252 31.55 -12.11 -9.69
CA PHE A 252 31.14 -11.92 -8.29
C PHE A 252 32.24 -12.14 -7.23
N GLY A 253 33.50 -12.21 -7.65
CA GLY A 253 34.66 -12.26 -6.76
C GLY A 253 35.02 -10.91 -6.15
N GLU A 254 36.02 -10.90 -5.26
CA GLU A 254 36.47 -9.70 -4.56
C GLU A 254 36.97 -8.62 -5.53
N ILE A 255 36.39 -7.43 -5.42
CA ILE A 255 36.77 -6.25 -6.21
C ILE A 255 38.00 -5.61 -5.59
N ARG A 256 39.02 -5.35 -6.42
CA ARG A 256 40.24 -4.67 -6.00
C ARG A 256 40.47 -3.38 -6.78
N VAL A 257 41.04 -2.39 -6.11
CA VAL A 257 41.29 -1.04 -6.62
C VAL A 257 42.78 -0.73 -6.56
N ARG A 258 43.30 -0.05 -7.57
CA ARG A 258 44.66 0.49 -7.60
C ARG A 258 44.66 1.88 -8.25
N ALA A 259 45.55 2.75 -7.80
CA ALA A 259 45.80 4.04 -8.47
C ALA A 259 46.47 3.82 -9.84
N ARG A 260 46.03 4.56 -10.85
CA ARG A 260 46.69 4.57 -12.16
C ARG A 260 47.87 5.54 -12.08
N ILE A 261 49.10 5.00 -12.03
CA ILE A 261 50.31 5.83 -12.09
C ILE A 261 50.43 6.36 -13.51
N SER A 262 50.30 7.67 -13.69
CA SER A 262 50.69 8.34 -14.93
C SER A 262 52.22 8.36 -14.99
N GLU A 263 52.82 7.52 -15.84
CA GLU A 263 54.18 7.74 -16.32
C GLU A 263 54.19 9.08 -17.09
N VAL A 264 54.60 10.15 -16.41
CA VAL A 264 55.03 11.37 -17.09
C VAL A 264 56.34 11.03 -17.77
N ALA A 265 56.29 10.93 -19.10
CA ALA A 265 57.46 10.87 -19.96
C ALA A 265 58.40 12.03 -19.62
N ILE A 266 59.57 11.70 -19.07
CA ILE A 266 60.75 12.56 -19.16
C ILE A 266 61.38 12.21 -20.50
N ASP A 267 61.10 13.02 -21.51
CA ASP A 267 61.88 13.12 -22.74
C ASP A 267 61.82 14.58 -23.22
N GLY A 268 62.95 15.28 -23.15
CA GLY A 268 63.15 16.66 -23.63
C GLY A 268 63.83 17.58 -22.62
#